data_AF-A0A928BG43-F1
#
_entry.id   AF-A0A928BG43-F1
#
_cell.length_a   1.000
_cell.length_b   1.000
_cell.length_c   1.000
_cell.angle_alpha   90.00
_cell.angle_beta   90.00
_cell.angle_gamma   90.00
#
_symmetry.space_group_name_H-M   'P 1'
#
loop_
_entity.id
_entity.type
_entity.pdbx_description
1 polymer ?
#
loop_
_entity_poly.entity_id
_entity_poly.type
_entity_poly.pdbx_seq_one_letter_code
_entity_poly.pdbx_strand_id
1 'polypeptide(L)'
;MKTIYFAGGCFWGTEHYIRQFEGVTDTQTGYANGNIPSPSYEQVYTDGTGYAECVKVSYDPEIISLETLCRLFFRSIDPLSLNRQGEDQGTRYRTGIYWEEEEGRTAIEKVYSEIQDRYEERLMVEKESLDCFYPAEDYHQDYLLKNPGGYCHLSMQTLRFARRYALITKTLRSYSDEEKKAVLPRFFKTGKGEYGEGDRFIGVSVPDTRKVAKEYSDSAAEVVEALLESEWHECRLCALLILVRQYKNNPDETVRFYISHTSGINNWDLVDLSAPYILGDHLINKEDRRILDKMASSPIMWEQRIAVVSTLMLIRHNQFEDTVRLAEKLLSTRHDLMQKAVGWMLREVGKRDEGILTDFLEKHKAEMPRTMLRYAIEKLTPQQRAYYMKR
;
A
#
# COMPACT_ATOMS: atom_id res chain seq x y z
N MET A 1 3.85 20.52 12.72
CA MET A 1 4.44 19.35 13.40
C MET A 1 3.45 18.83 14.40
N LYS A 2 3.34 17.50 14.51
CA LYS A 2 2.52 16.79 15.51
C LYS A 2 3.40 15.85 16.32
N THR A 3 2.90 15.41 17.48
CA THR A 3 3.64 14.56 18.43
C THR A 3 2.85 13.29 18.72
N ILE A 4 3.55 12.16 18.81
CA ILE A 4 3.00 10.89 19.30
C ILE A 4 4.05 10.18 20.16
N TYR A 5 3.62 9.28 21.04
CA TYR A 5 4.48 8.55 21.96
C TYR A 5 4.34 7.05 21.75
N PHE A 6 5.45 6.36 21.49
CA PHE A 6 5.48 4.91 21.25
C PHE A 6 6.32 4.20 22.30
N ALA A 7 5.69 3.34 23.10
CA ALA A 7 6.38 2.35 23.93
C ALA A 7 6.43 1.03 23.15
N GLY A 8 7.64 0.55 22.82
CA GLY A 8 7.83 -0.56 21.88
C GLY A 8 8.79 -1.63 22.38
N GLY A 9 8.95 -1.77 23.70
CA GLY A 9 10.08 -2.50 24.31
C GLY A 9 11.22 -1.55 24.65
N CYS A 10 12.48 -2.00 24.52
CA CYS A 10 13.62 -1.12 24.78
C CYS A 10 13.60 0.11 23.85
N PHE A 11 13.56 1.31 24.46
CA PHE A 11 13.44 2.56 23.71
C PHE A 11 14.59 2.83 22.73
N TRP A 12 15.75 2.16 22.87
CA TRP A 12 16.91 2.31 22.00
C TRP A 12 16.63 1.74 20.62
N GLY A 13 16.06 0.52 20.58
CA GLY A 13 15.64 -0.12 19.35
C GLY A 13 14.48 0.64 18.69
N THR A 14 13.48 1.02 19.49
CA THR A 14 12.30 1.75 19.02
C THR A 14 12.68 3.11 18.42
N GLU A 15 13.53 3.90 19.09
CA GLU A 15 14.02 5.18 18.58
C GLU A 15 14.79 4.99 17.27
N HIS A 16 15.74 4.04 17.25
CA HIS A 16 16.55 3.77 16.06
C HIS A 16 15.72 3.32 14.85
N TYR A 17 14.62 2.60 15.08
CA TYR A 17 13.70 2.17 14.03
C TYR A 17 12.82 3.31 13.53
N ILE A 18 12.11 4.02 14.41
CA ILE A 18 11.14 5.05 14.02
C ILE A 18 11.82 6.22 13.30
N ARG A 19 13.00 6.65 13.76
CA ARG A 19 13.73 7.78 13.17
C ARG A 19 14.12 7.59 11.70
N GLN A 20 14.10 6.36 11.18
CA GLN A 20 14.46 6.08 9.79
C GLN A 20 13.42 6.64 8.83
N PHE A 21 12.16 6.77 9.25
CA PHE A 21 11.05 7.08 8.35
C PHE A 21 10.99 8.55 7.99
N GLU A 22 10.91 8.81 6.69
CA GLU A 22 10.77 10.16 6.16
C GLU A 22 9.50 10.82 6.69
N GLY A 23 9.63 12.05 7.19
CA GLY A 23 8.56 12.78 7.88
C GLY A 23 8.65 12.71 9.41
N VAL A 24 9.43 11.79 9.98
CA VAL A 24 9.87 11.89 11.38
C VAL A 24 10.95 12.96 11.45
N THR A 25 10.69 13.99 12.26
CA THR A 25 11.53 15.20 12.36
C THR A 25 12.42 15.20 13.60
N ASP A 26 11.98 14.57 14.67
CA ASP A 26 12.71 14.47 15.93
C ASP A 26 12.23 13.26 16.75
N THR A 27 13.13 12.69 17.56
CA THR A 27 12.84 11.59 18.48
C THR A 27 13.52 11.83 19.82
N GLN A 28 12.84 11.54 20.93
CA GLN A 28 13.40 11.63 22.27
C GLN A 28 12.98 10.41 23.11
N THR A 29 13.95 9.67 23.64
CA THR A 29 13.71 8.57 24.58
C THR A 29 13.35 9.09 25.97
N GLY A 30 12.45 8.39 26.66
CA GLY A 30 11.98 8.76 27.99
C GLY A 30 11.08 7.74 28.63
N TYR A 31 10.43 8.15 29.72
CA TYR A 31 9.58 7.33 30.56
C TYR A 31 8.16 7.89 30.56
N ALA A 32 7.18 7.07 30.13
CA ALA A 32 5.78 7.46 30.03
C ALA A 32 4.89 6.80 31.11
N ASN A 33 3.88 7.54 31.57
CA ASN A 33 2.76 7.06 32.41
C ASN A 33 3.19 6.30 33.69
N GLY A 34 3.98 6.93 34.55
CA GLY A 34 4.39 6.38 35.85
C GLY A 34 3.91 7.18 37.05
N ASN A 35 4.27 6.72 38.25
CA ASN A 35 3.66 7.14 39.51
C ASN A 35 4.55 8.04 40.40
N ILE A 36 5.77 8.36 39.98
CA ILE A 36 6.70 9.28 40.66
C ILE A 36 7.19 10.36 39.70
N PRO A 37 7.41 11.62 40.12
CA PRO A 37 7.95 12.65 39.24
C PRO A 37 9.43 12.41 38.92
N SER A 38 9.85 12.69 37.68
CA SER A 38 11.25 12.70 37.23
C SER A 38 12.06 11.47 37.67
N PRO A 39 11.66 10.24 37.26
CA PRO A 39 12.35 9.03 37.66
C PRO A 39 13.76 8.95 37.05
N SER A 40 14.68 8.30 37.75
CA SER A 40 15.95 7.82 37.18
C SER A 40 15.77 6.47 36.49
N TYR A 41 16.67 6.14 35.56
CA TYR A 41 16.70 4.82 34.93
C TYR A 41 16.68 3.68 35.95
N GLU A 42 17.48 3.75 37.02
CA GLU A 42 17.56 2.72 38.05
C GLU A 42 16.23 2.52 38.78
N GLN A 43 15.47 3.59 38.99
CA GLN A 43 14.13 3.49 39.59
C GLN A 43 13.15 2.82 38.64
N VAL A 44 13.18 3.17 37.35
CA VAL A 44 12.31 2.55 36.32
C VAL A 44 12.62 1.07 36.17
N TYR A 45 13.89 0.67 36.23
CA TYR A 45 14.32 -0.72 36.08
C TYR A 45 13.78 -1.66 37.18
N THR A 46 13.29 -1.13 38.30
CA THR A 46 12.65 -1.93 39.35
C THR A 46 11.24 -2.43 39.00
N ASP A 47 10.63 -1.95 37.92
CA ASP A 47 9.23 -2.17 37.52
C ASP A 47 8.18 -1.67 38.55
N GLY A 48 8.59 -1.06 39.67
CA GLY A 48 7.69 -0.57 40.72
C GLY A 48 7.11 0.83 40.46
N THR A 49 7.64 1.57 39.49
CA THR A 49 7.26 2.96 39.21
C THR A 49 6.10 3.09 38.20
N GLY A 50 5.71 2.00 37.55
CA GLY A 50 4.66 1.99 36.52
C GLY A 50 5.08 2.59 35.16
N TYR A 51 6.26 3.21 35.05
CA TYR A 51 6.73 3.80 33.80
C TYR A 51 6.92 2.76 32.68
N ALA A 52 6.59 3.13 31.44
CA ALA A 52 7.05 2.46 30.23
C ALA A 52 8.28 3.19 29.66
N GLU A 53 9.27 2.45 29.16
CA GLU A 53 10.24 3.00 28.21
C GLU A 53 9.50 3.41 26.94
N CYS A 54 9.69 4.66 26.53
CA CYS A 54 8.88 5.29 25.51
C CYS A 54 9.72 6.23 24.65
N VAL A 55 9.31 6.41 23.39
CA VAL A 55 9.90 7.37 22.46
C VAL A 55 8.84 8.41 22.12
N LYS A 56 9.14 9.67 22.45
CA LYS A 56 8.44 10.84 21.92
C LYS A 56 8.86 11.05 20.47
N VAL A 57 7.90 11.16 19.56
CA VAL A 57 8.14 11.28 18.12
C VAL A 57 7.45 12.53 17.60
N SER A 58 8.25 13.46 17.06
CA SER A 58 7.74 14.64 16.36
C SER A 58 7.75 14.37 14.85
N TYR A 59 6.63 14.61 14.17
CA TYR A 59 6.50 14.30 12.75
C TYR A 59 5.72 15.36 11.94
N ASP A 60 5.94 15.35 10.63
CA ASP A 60 5.23 16.15 9.65
C ASP A 60 4.07 15.35 9.02
N PRO A 61 2.79 15.64 9.35
CA PRO A 61 1.63 14.94 8.80
C PRO A 61 1.44 15.13 7.28
N GLU A 62 2.10 16.12 6.68
CA GLU A 62 2.10 16.30 5.21
C GLU A 62 3.03 15.31 4.51
N ILE A 63 3.97 14.71 5.23
CA ILE A 63 4.91 13.71 4.72
C ILE A 63 4.49 12.30 5.16
N ILE A 64 4.15 12.11 6.43
CA ILE A 64 3.76 10.80 6.97
C ILE A 64 2.54 10.94 7.89
N SER A 65 1.45 10.24 7.57
CA SER A 65 0.27 10.24 8.43
C SER A 65 0.51 9.48 9.74
N LEU A 66 -0.30 9.82 10.75
CA LEU A 66 -0.33 9.06 12.00
C LEU A 66 -0.70 7.58 11.77
N GLU A 67 -1.62 7.31 10.84
CA GLU A 67 -1.98 5.93 10.50
C GLU A 67 -0.78 5.14 9.98
N THR A 68 0.02 5.73 9.07
CA THR A 68 1.24 5.09 8.56
C THR A 68 2.27 4.89 9.67
N LEU A 69 2.49 5.88 10.54
CA LEU A 69 3.39 5.72 11.69
C LEU A 69 2.94 4.59 12.62
N CYS A 70 1.64 4.51 12.94
CA CYS A 70 1.10 3.41 13.76
C CYS A 70 1.31 2.05 13.08
N ARG A 71 1.01 1.90 11.78
CA ARG A 71 1.25 0.64 11.05
C ARG A 71 2.73 0.25 11.05
N LEU A 72 3.64 1.22 10.86
CA LEU A 72 5.09 0.98 10.94
C LEU A 72 5.53 0.60 12.36
N PHE A 73 4.96 1.21 13.40
CA PHE A 73 5.20 0.83 14.79
C PHE A 73 4.74 -0.60 15.08
N PHE A 74 3.53 -0.98 14.68
CA PHE A 74 3.02 -2.35 14.83
C PHE A 74 3.91 -3.40 14.13
N ARG A 75 4.57 -3.06 13.02
CA ARG A 75 5.55 -3.94 12.36
C ARG A 75 6.84 -4.16 13.17
N SER A 76 7.10 -3.32 14.17
CA SER A 76 8.31 -3.41 15.02
C SER A 76 8.09 -4.16 16.34
N ILE A 77 6.85 -4.51 16.68
CA ILE A 77 6.52 -5.13 17.97
C ILE A 77 5.83 -6.49 17.79
N ASP A 78 5.87 -7.31 18.82
CA ASP A 78 4.91 -8.39 19.04
C ASP A 78 3.67 -7.81 19.76
N PRO A 79 2.52 -7.64 19.08
CA PRO A 79 1.37 -6.96 19.65
C PRO A 79 0.56 -7.84 20.61
N LEU A 80 0.87 -9.13 20.72
CA LEU A 80 0.22 -10.06 21.67
C LEU A 80 1.02 -10.22 22.97
N SER A 81 2.25 -9.70 23.00
CA SER A 81 3.13 -9.83 24.16
C SER A 81 2.77 -8.85 25.27
N LEU A 82 2.56 -9.37 26.48
CA LEU A 82 2.34 -8.57 27.68
C LEU A 82 3.66 -8.32 28.41
N ASN A 83 4.03 -7.05 28.62
CA ASN A 83 5.21 -6.64 29.42
C ASN A 83 6.54 -7.28 28.95
N ARG A 84 6.68 -7.50 27.65
CA ARG A 84 7.85 -8.13 27.03
C ARG A 84 7.95 -7.74 25.57
N GLN A 85 9.19 -7.57 25.06
CA GLN A 85 9.49 -7.53 23.63
C GLN A 85 10.87 -8.16 23.38
N GLY A 86 10.94 -9.22 22.57
CA GLY A 86 12.19 -9.98 22.42
C GLY A 86 12.69 -10.52 23.76
N GLU A 87 13.96 -10.24 24.08
CA GLU A 87 14.58 -10.62 25.36
C GLU A 87 14.27 -9.64 26.51
N ASP A 88 13.68 -8.48 26.20
CA ASP A 88 13.34 -7.44 27.19
C ASP A 88 12.09 -7.83 27.97
N GLN A 89 12.18 -7.88 29.31
CA GLN A 89 11.08 -8.30 30.20
C GLN A 89 10.89 -7.33 31.36
N GLY A 90 9.63 -6.99 31.63
CA GLY A 90 9.24 -6.05 32.67
C GLY A 90 8.10 -5.13 32.23
N THR A 91 7.36 -4.57 33.19
CA THR A 91 6.27 -3.61 32.90
C THR A 91 6.79 -2.37 32.16
N ARG A 92 8.07 -2.04 32.34
CA ARG A 92 8.75 -0.99 31.57
C ARG A 92 8.88 -1.27 30.07
N TYR A 93 8.88 -2.53 29.65
CA TYR A 93 8.97 -2.93 28.24
C TYR A 93 7.63 -3.30 27.61
N ARG A 94 6.52 -2.95 28.27
CA ARG A 94 5.19 -3.07 27.69
C ARG A 94 5.06 -2.22 26.42
N THR A 95 4.09 -2.57 25.59
CA THR A 95 3.83 -1.87 24.35
C THR A 95 2.66 -0.90 24.52
N GLY A 96 2.77 0.28 23.90
CA GLY A 96 1.76 1.32 24.03
C GLY A 96 1.88 2.42 23.00
N ILE A 97 0.74 3.03 22.67
CA ILE A 97 0.62 4.22 21.86
C ILE A 97 -0.08 5.28 22.71
N TYR A 98 0.62 6.37 23.03
CA TYR A 98 0.12 7.45 23.89
C TYR A 98 0.06 8.79 23.15
N TRP A 99 -0.89 9.64 23.54
CA TRP A 99 -1.13 10.94 22.90
C TRP A 99 -1.49 12.04 23.91
N GLU A 100 -1.06 13.27 23.65
CA GLU A 100 -1.37 14.43 24.52
C GLU A 100 -2.78 14.99 24.28
N GLU A 101 -3.25 15.00 23.04
CA GLU A 101 -4.54 15.56 22.62
C GLU A 101 -5.44 14.48 22.02
N GLU A 102 -6.77 14.61 22.12
CA GLU A 102 -7.72 13.69 21.43
C GLU A 102 -7.53 13.66 19.90
N GLU A 103 -6.81 14.65 19.34
CA GLU A 103 -6.40 14.72 17.93
C GLU A 103 -5.39 13.63 17.54
N GLY A 104 -5.87 12.43 17.31
CA GLY A 104 -5.05 11.29 16.88
C GLY A 104 -5.70 9.97 17.21
N ARG A 105 -6.57 9.97 18.23
CA ARG A 105 -7.32 8.81 18.69
C ARG A 105 -8.05 8.10 17.54
N THR A 106 -8.74 8.83 16.65
CA THR A 106 -9.45 8.20 15.53
C THR A 106 -8.51 7.42 14.60
N ALA A 107 -7.31 7.96 14.30
CA ALA A 107 -6.33 7.28 13.47
C ALA A 107 -5.74 6.06 14.17
N ILE A 108 -5.45 6.18 15.47
CA ILE A 108 -4.93 5.09 16.30
C ILE A 108 -5.95 3.97 16.42
N GLU A 109 -7.21 4.27 16.75
CA GLU A 109 -8.29 3.29 16.88
C GLU A 109 -8.56 2.56 15.57
N LYS A 110 -8.52 3.29 14.44
CA LYS A 110 -8.66 2.69 13.11
C LYS A 110 -7.54 1.67 12.86
N VAL A 111 -6.28 2.07 12.99
CA VAL A 111 -5.15 1.14 12.77
C VAL A 111 -5.16 0.01 13.77
N TYR A 112 -5.47 0.28 15.04
CA TYR A 112 -5.57 -0.76 16.07
C TYR A 112 -6.64 -1.80 15.70
N SER A 113 -7.82 -1.37 15.24
CA SER A 113 -8.86 -2.29 14.75
C SER A 113 -8.38 -3.08 13.54
N GLU A 114 -7.73 -2.44 12.56
CA GLU A 114 -7.16 -3.10 11.38
C GLU A 114 -6.14 -4.19 11.75
N ILE A 115 -5.34 -3.98 12.80
CA ILE A 115 -4.38 -4.96 13.30
C ILE A 115 -5.09 -6.03 14.14
N GLN A 116 -6.03 -5.65 15.00
CA GLN A 116 -6.79 -6.58 15.83
C GLN A 116 -7.55 -7.62 14.97
N ASP A 117 -8.08 -7.22 13.81
CA ASP A 117 -8.77 -8.14 12.89
C ASP A 117 -7.85 -9.24 12.31
N ARG A 118 -6.53 -9.11 12.46
CA ARG A 118 -5.54 -10.11 12.04
C ARG A 118 -5.28 -11.19 13.10
N TYR A 119 -5.78 -11.01 14.33
CA TYR A 119 -5.55 -11.89 15.46
C TYR A 119 -6.86 -12.27 16.15
N GLU A 120 -6.98 -13.53 16.57
CA GLU A 120 -8.11 -13.96 17.40
C GLU A 120 -7.95 -13.47 18.83
N GLU A 121 -6.70 -13.41 19.30
CA GLU A 121 -6.31 -12.90 20.61
C GLU A 121 -6.39 -11.38 20.67
N ARG A 122 -6.76 -10.86 21.84
CA ARG A 122 -6.74 -9.41 22.11
C ARG A 122 -5.30 -8.91 22.06
N LEU A 123 -5.07 -7.80 21.35
CA LEU A 123 -3.77 -7.12 21.39
C LEU A 123 -3.48 -6.60 22.81
N MET A 124 -2.24 -6.76 23.26
CA MET A 124 -1.73 -6.30 24.57
C MET A 124 -1.15 -4.88 24.52
N VAL A 125 -1.29 -4.20 23.39
CA VAL A 125 -0.79 -2.84 23.18
C VAL A 125 -1.71 -1.83 23.86
N GLU A 126 -1.16 -1.01 24.75
CA GLU A 126 -1.90 0.09 25.37
C GLU A 126 -2.27 1.15 24.31
N LYS A 127 -3.46 1.75 24.46
CA LYS A 127 -3.92 2.89 23.66
C LYS A 127 -4.68 3.86 24.57
N GLU A 128 -3.97 4.81 25.14
CA GLU A 128 -4.52 5.74 26.12
C GLU A 128 -3.88 7.13 26.03
N SER A 129 -4.48 8.11 26.71
CA SER A 129 -3.90 9.44 26.81
C SER A 129 -2.56 9.39 27.57
N LEU A 130 -1.66 10.30 27.23
CA LEU A 130 -0.40 10.48 27.94
C LEU A 130 -0.66 11.26 29.24
N ASP A 131 -0.35 10.64 30.38
CA ASP A 131 -0.46 11.27 31.71
C ASP A 131 0.79 12.09 32.03
N CYS A 132 1.97 11.51 31.78
CA CYS A 132 3.25 12.20 31.94
C CYS A 132 4.34 11.59 31.06
N PHE A 133 5.34 12.40 30.72
CA PHE A 133 6.55 11.97 30.04
C PHE A 133 7.76 12.69 30.63
N TYR A 134 8.78 11.93 31.02
CA TYR A 134 10.06 12.44 31.48
C TYR A 134 11.17 11.98 30.54
N PRO A 135 11.97 12.89 29.94
CA PRO A 135 13.11 12.49 29.12
C PRO A 135 14.08 11.60 29.90
N ALA A 136 14.57 10.56 29.24
CA ALA A 136 15.66 9.74 29.76
C ALA A 136 16.99 10.51 29.67
N GLU A 137 17.98 10.05 30.42
CA GLU A 137 19.30 10.65 30.50
C GLU A 137 19.99 10.74 29.12
N ASP A 138 20.87 11.73 28.94
CA ASP A 138 21.51 12.04 27.63
C ASP A 138 22.25 10.87 26.98
N TYR A 139 22.72 9.90 27.79
CA TYR A 139 23.39 8.72 27.28
C TYR A 139 22.43 7.71 26.64
N HIS A 140 21.13 7.75 26.95
CA HIS A 140 20.10 6.94 26.31
C HIS A 140 19.64 7.50 24.96
N GLN A 141 19.72 8.82 24.78
CA GLN A 141 19.36 9.48 23.51
C GLN A 141 20.28 9.04 22.38
N ASP A 142 19.75 8.75 21.19
CA ASP A 142 20.52 8.32 20.02
C ASP A 142 21.44 7.10 20.28
N TYR A 143 21.11 6.22 21.23
CA TYR A 143 22.03 5.21 21.73
C TYR A 143 22.64 4.33 20.62
N LEU A 144 21.83 3.82 19.69
CA LEU A 144 22.30 2.97 18.58
C LEU A 144 22.99 3.75 17.46
N LEU A 145 22.88 5.08 17.41
CA LEU A 145 23.77 5.89 16.56
C LEU A 145 25.15 6.03 17.19
N LYS A 146 25.18 6.28 18.51
CA LYS A 146 26.43 6.39 19.30
C LYS A 146 27.14 5.03 19.40
N ASN A 147 26.37 3.93 19.42
CA ASN A 147 26.84 2.56 19.59
C ASN A 147 26.24 1.65 18.50
N PRO A 148 26.79 1.64 17.27
CA PRO A 148 26.23 0.86 16.15
C PRO A 148 26.16 -0.67 16.36
N GLY A 149 26.98 -1.21 17.27
CA GLY A 149 26.94 -2.62 17.70
C GLY A 149 26.29 -2.84 19.06
N GLY A 150 25.61 -1.82 19.59
CA GLY A 150 24.91 -1.87 20.87
C GLY A 150 23.70 -2.81 20.84
N TYR A 151 23.17 -3.11 22.01
CA TYR A 151 22.00 -3.95 22.17
C TYR A 151 20.77 -3.35 21.47
N CYS A 152 20.05 -4.20 20.75
CA CYS A 152 18.78 -3.89 20.10
C CYS A 152 17.91 -5.15 20.13
N HIS A 153 16.69 -5.04 20.65
CA HIS A 153 15.74 -6.14 20.70
C HIS A 153 15.05 -6.40 19.35
N LEU A 154 15.10 -5.43 18.43
CA LEU A 154 14.54 -5.57 17.09
C LEU A 154 15.40 -6.48 16.21
N SER A 155 14.74 -7.36 15.46
CA SER A 155 15.42 -8.28 14.55
C SER A 155 16.15 -7.55 13.42
N MET A 156 17.21 -8.18 12.89
CA MET A 156 17.90 -7.68 11.70
C MET A 156 16.98 -7.61 10.46
N GLN A 157 15.91 -8.39 10.41
CA GLN A 157 14.90 -8.29 9.34
C GLN A 157 14.10 -6.99 9.48
N THR A 158 13.58 -6.70 10.67
CA THR A 158 12.86 -5.45 10.99
C THR A 158 13.68 -4.21 10.67
N LEU A 159 14.97 -4.19 11.04
CA LEU A 159 15.87 -3.06 10.73
C LEU A 159 16.17 -2.92 9.23
N ARG A 160 16.33 -4.05 8.51
CA ARG A 160 16.51 -4.02 7.05
C ARG A 160 15.25 -3.54 6.33
N PHE A 161 14.06 -3.95 6.79
CA PHE A 161 12.78 -3.45 6.32
C PHE A 161 12.71 -1.93 6.46
N ALA A 162 12.93 -1.39 7.66
CA ALA A 162 12.82 0.06 7.92
C ALA A 162 13.74 0.87 7.01
N ARG A 163 15.01 0.45 6.92
CA ARG A 163 16.00 1.12 6.06
C ARG A 163 15.59 1.07 4.59
N ARG A 164 15.15 -0.10 4.10
CA ARG A 164 14.79 -0.24 2.68
C ARG A 164 13.52 0.55 2.35
N TYR A 165 12.50 0.49 3.19
CA TYR A 165 11.28 1.27 3.05
C TYR A 165 11.58 2.78 3.01
N ALA A 166 12.34 3.27 4.00
CA ALA A 166 12.75 4.67 4.08
C ALA A 166 13.57 5.14 2.88
N LEU A 167 14.49 4.31 2.35
CA LEU A 167 15.26 4.64 1.16
C LEU A 167 14.37 4.77 -0.09
N ILE A 168 13.39 3.88 -0.25
CA ILE A 168 12.47 3.93 -1.40
C ILE A 168 11.60 5.18 -1.33
N THR A 169 10.97 5.46 -0.18
CA THR A 169 10.10 6.63 -0.02
C THR A 169 10.87 7.93 -0.20
N LYS A 170 12.05 8.05 0.43
CA LYS A 170 12.93 9.20 0.25
C LYS A 170 13.37 9.39 -1.21
N THR A 171 13.73 8.31 -1.88
CA THR A 171 14.12 8.37 -3.30
C THR A 171 12.94 8.81 -4.17
N LEU A 172 11.72 8.30 -3.93
CA LEU A 172 10.52 8.78 -4.62
C LEU A 172 10.32 10.28 -4.42
N ARG A 173 10.41 10.78 -3.18
CA ARG A 173 10.25 12.22 -2.90
C ARG A 173 11.32 13.09 -3.53
N SER A 174 12.53 12.57 -3.72
CA SER A 174 13.59 13.31 -4.45
C SER A 174 13.23 13.59 -5.92
N TYR A 175 12.27 12.85 -6.49
CA TYR A 175 11.69 13.09 -7.82
C TYR A 175 10.36 13.85 -7.77
N SER A 176 9.97 14.38 -6.62
CA SER A 176 8.72 15.15 -6.50
C SER A 176 8.78 16.43 -7.32
N ASP A 177 7.64 16.77 -7.90
CA ASP A 177 7.44 17.95 -8.72
C ASP A 177 6.15 18.64 -8.26
N GLU A 178 6.25 19.91 -7.88
CA GLU A 178 5.13 20.66 -7.30
C GLU A 178 3.96 20.86 -8.28
N GLU A 179 4.24 20.98 -9.59
CA GLU A 179 3.18 21.05 -10.59
C GLU A 179 2.40 19.74 -10.64
N LYS A 180 3.11 18.59 -10.68
CA LYS A 180 2.47 17.27 -10.64
C LYS A 180 1.71 17.07 -9.33
N LYS A 181 2.29 17.44 -8.20
CA LYS A 181 1.63 17.34 -6.89
C LYS A 181 0.29 18.09 -6.86
N ALA A 182 0.20 19.23 -7.54
CA ALA A 182 -1.03 20.00 -7.67
C ALA A 182 -2.03 19.41 -8.71
N VAL A 183 -1.53 18.82 -9.80
CA VAL A 183 -2.37 18.36 -10.93
C VAL A 183 -2.90 16.94 -10.74
N LEU A 184 -2.09 16.02 -10.21
CA LEU A 184 -2.41 14.60 -10.12
C LEU A 184 -3.70 14.31 -9.33
N PRO A 185 -3.99 14.95 -8.18
CA PRO A 185 -5.24 14.71 -7.46
C PRO A 185 -6.49 15.00 -8.30
N ARG A 186 -6.47 16.07 -9.11
CA ARG A 186 -7.57 16.42 -10.02
C ARG A 186 -7.69 15.44 -11.18
N PHE A 187 -6.55 15.01 -11.73
CA PHE A 187 -6.49 14.04 -12.82
C PHE A 187 -7.04 12.67 -12.41
N PHE A 188 -6.64 12.20 -11.21
CA PHE A 188 -7.08 10.93 -10.63
C PHE A 188 -8.40 10.99 -9.87
N LYS A 189 -9.04 12.16 -9.82
CA LYS A 189 -10.36 12.36 -9.22
C LYS A 189 -10.42 11.86 -7.77
N THR A 190 -9.73 12.57 -6.88
CA THR A 190 -9.61 12.22 -5.45
C THR A 190 -10.68 12.84 -4.56
N GLY A 191 -11.67 13.53 -5.14
CA GLY A 191 -12.77 14.11 -4.40
C GLY A 191 -13.71 13.07 -3.80
N LYS A 192 -14.54 13.50 -2.85
CA LYS A 192 -15.54 12.64 -2.19
C LYS A 192 -16.52 12.05 -3.21
N GLY A 193 -16.70 10.74 -3.19
CA GLY A 193 -17.54 9.99 -4.12
C GLY A 193 -16.91 9.73 -5.50
N GLU A 194 -15.67 10.17 -5.72
CA GLU A 194 -14.91 9.88 -6.93
C GLU A 194 -14.10 8.58 -6.80
N TYR A 195 -13.61 8.03 -7.90
CA TYR A 195 -12.97 6.71 -7.90
C TYR A 195 -11.60 6.68 -7.21
N GLY A 196 -10.93 7.84 -7.09
CA GLY A 196 -9.65 7.98 -6.40
C GLY A 196 -9.78 8.59 -5.01
N GLU A 197 -10.98 8.61 -4.42
CA GLU A 197 -11.22 9.20 -3.10
C GLU A 197 -10.19 8.70 -2.06
N GLY A 198 -9.51 9.63 -1.40
CA GLY A 198 -8.51 9.34 -0.38
C GLY A 198 -7.08 9.13 -0.89
N ASP A 199 -6.84 9.02 -2.21
CA ASP A 199 -5.48 8.95 -2.76
C ASP A 199 -4.70 10.25 -2.49
N ARG A 200 -3.47 10.12 -1.98
CA ARG A 200 -2.49 11.21 -1.87
C ARG A 200 -1.38 11.04 -2.89
N PHE A 201 -0.84 12.17 -3.37
CA PHE A 201 0.19 12.18 -4.42
C PHE A 201 1.44 12.91 -3.96
N ILE A 202 2.59 12.25 -4.13
CA ILE A 202 3.91 12.84 -3.90
C ILE A 202 4.24 13.86 -5.00
N GLY A 203 3.73 13.65 -6.22
CA GLY A 203 4.04 14.45 -7.41
C GLY A 203 5.11 13.82 -8.29
N VAL A 204 5.20 12.49 -8.34
CA VAL A 204 6.26 11.78 -9.10
C VAL A 204 5.71 11.26 -10.43
N SER A 205 6.51 11.38 -11.48
CA SER A 205 6.12 10.88 -12.81
C SER A 205 6.25 9.36 -12.91
N VAL A 206 5.41 8.71 -13.72
CA VAL A 206 5.54 7.26 -13.98
C VAL A 206 6.95 6.86 -14.47
N PRO A 207 7.61 7.59 -15.40
CA PRO A 207 9.00 7.31 -15.76
C PRO A 207 9.97 7.33 -14.57
N ASP A 208 9.82 8.27 -13.64
CA ASP A 208 10.69 8.36 -12.47
C ASP A 208 10.37 7.28 -11.44
N THR A 209 9.09 6.98 -11.20
CA THR A 209 8.68 5.82 -10.39
C THR A 209 9.25 4.51 -10.94
N ARG A 210 9.32 4.35 -12.28
CA ARG A 210 9.97 3.19 -12.92
C ARG A 210 11.48 3.13 -12.69
N LYS A 211 12.17 4.27 -12.54
CA LYS A 211 13.60 4.31 -12.18
C LYS A 211 13.78 3.80 -10.76
N VAL A 212 12.99 4.31 -9.81
CA VAL A 212 13.04 3.85 -8.41
C VAL A 212 12.72 2.35 -8.31
N ALA A 213 11.64 1.90 -8.93
CA ALA A 213 11.30 0.47 -8.94
C ALA A 213 12.38 -0.42 -9.59
N LYS A 214 13.19 0.13 -10.50
CA LYS A 214 14.34 -0.60 -11.07
C LYS A 214 15.49 -0.70 -10.07
N GLU A 215 15.80 0.39 -9.38
CA GLU A 215 16.87 0.45 -8.40
C GLU A 215 16.62 -0.49 -7.21
N TYR A 216 15.36 -0.57 -6.75
CA TYR A 216 14.96 -1.35 -5.59
C TYR A 216 14.22 -2.65 -5.94
N SER A 217 14.51 -3.23 -7.12
CA SER A 217 13.81 -4.43 -7.60
C SER A 217 14.08 -5.70 -6.78
N ASP A 218 15.13 -5.69 -5.95
CA ASP A 218 15.52 -6.76 -5.02
C ASP A 218 14.81 -6.66 -3.65
N SER A 219 13.88 -5.72 -3.48
CA SER A 219 13.20 -5.52 -2.20
C SER A 219 12.39 -6.75 -1.76
N ALA A 220 12.48 -7.07 -0.47
CA ALA A 220 11.73 -8.17 0.14
C ALA A 220 10.21 -7.93 0.07
N ALA A 221 9.42 -9.01 0.11
CA ALA A 221 7.96 -8.97 0.01
C ALA A 221 7.32 -8.05 1.06
N GLU A 222 7.83 -8.06 2.29
CA GLU A 222 7.40 -7.17 3.39
C GLU A 222 7.53 -5.67 3.07
N VAL A 223 8.55 -5.27 2.32
CA VAL A 223 8.73 -3.88 1.87
C VAL A 223 7.72 -3.54 0.78
N VAL A 224 7.51 -4.45 -0.17
CA VAL A 224 6.55 -4.27 -1.26
C VAL A 224 5.12 -4.18 -0.71
N GLU A 225 4.77 -5.03 0.26
CA GLU A 225 3.49 -5.00 0.97
C GLU A 225 3.26 -3.65 1.65
N ALA A 226 4.23 -3.17 2.44
CA ALA A 226 4.10 -1.88 3.13
C ALA A 226 3.97 -0.69 2.16
N LEU A 227 4.58 -0.76 0.98
CA LEU A 227 4.41 0.25 -0.07
C LEU A 227 3.03 0.17 -0.74
N LEU A 228 2.45 -1.03 -0.89
CA LEU A 228 1.08 -1.24 -1.37
C LEU A 228 0.01 -0.75 -0.37
N GLU A 229 0.31 -0.80 0.92
CA GLU A 229 -0.54 -0.27 1.99
C GLU A 229 -0.41 1.26 2.15
N SER A 230 0.47 1.91 1.36
CA SER A 230 0.75 3.34 1.50
C SER A 230 -0.41 4.22 1.01
N GLU A 231 -0.72 5.27 1.77
CA GLU A 231 -1.63 6.35 1.34
C GLU A 231 -1.15 7.04 0.06
N TRP A 232 0.17 7.05 -0.18
CA TRP A 232 0.79 7.68 -1.33
C TRP A 232 0.67 6.78 -2.57
N HIS A 233 0.03 7.32 -3.60
CA HIS A 233 -0.23 6.64 -4.86
C HIS A 233 1.08 6.16 -5.53
N GLU A 234 2.13 6.99 -5.55
CA GLU A 234 3.38 6.62 -6.20
C GLU A 234 4.18 5.55 -5.43
N CYS A 235 3.95 5.40 -4.12
CA CYS A 235 4.47 4.25 -3.36
C CYS A 235 3.81 2.94 -3.82
N ARG A 236 2.47 2.93 -3.95
CA ARG A 236 1.71 1.79 -4.46
C ARG A 236 2.14 1.42 -5.88
N LEU A 237 2.26 2.42 -6.76
CA LEU A 237 2.74 2.22 -8.11
C LEU A 237 4.17 1.65 -8.13
N CYS A 238 5.06 2.19 -7.29
CA CYS A 238 6.43 1.69 -7.18
C CYS A 238 6.46 0.20 -6.76
N ALA A 239 5.63 -0.17 -5.78
CA ALA A 239 5.51 -1.56 -5.33
C ALA A 239 5.09 -2.51 -6.46
N LEU A 240 4.07 -2.13 -7.23
CA LEU A 240 3.61 -2.92 -8.37
C LEU A 240 4.67 -3.04 -9.47
N LEU A 241 5.41 -1.96 -9.72
CA LEU A 241 6.49 -1.97 -10.71
C LEU A 241 7.71 -2.80 -10.25
N ILE A 242 7.95 -2.92 -8.94
CA ILE A 242 8.89 -3.87 -8.36
C ILE A 242 8.40 -5.31 -8.61
N LEU A 243 7.12 -5.61 -8.30
CA LEU A 243 6.53 -6.93 -8.55
C LEU A 243 6.60 -7.34 -10.03
N VAL A 244 6.29 -6.43 -10.95
CA VAL A 244 6.42 -6.69 -12.40
C VAL A 244 7.84 -7.12 -12.78
N ARG A 245 8.86 -6.58 -12.10
CA ARG A 245 10.25 -7.00 -12.33
C ARG A 245 10.56 -8.36 -11.69
N GLN A 246 10.08 -8.58 -10.47
CA GLN A 246 10.30 -9.81 -9.71
C GLN A 246 9.60 -11.02 -10.34
N TYR A 247 8.47 -10.80 -11.03
CA TYR A 247 7.70 -11.83 -11.72
C TYR A 247 8.58 -12.70 -12.63
N LYS A 248 9.57 -12.11 -13.33
CA LYS A 248 10.47 -12.86 -14.22
C LYS A 248 11.28 -13.94 -13.52
N ASN A 249 11.57 -13.74 -12.23
CA ASN A 249 12.39 -14.65 -11.44
C ASN A 249 11.54 -15.60 -10.60
N ASN A 250 10.39 -15.12 -10.09
CA ASN A 250 9.51 -15.89 -9.20
C ASN A 250 8.03 -15.79 -9.64
N PRO A 251 7.62 -16.38 -10.78
CA PRO A 251 6.30 -16.15 -11.37
C PRO A 251 5.13 -16.54 -10.46
N ASP A 252 5.08 -17.79 -9.98
CA ASP A 252 3.95 -18.32 -9.20
C ASP A 252 3.81 -17.58 -7.85
N GLU A 253 4.93 -17.28 -7.19
CA GLU A 253 4.92 -16.53 -5.94
C GLU A 253 4.46 -15.09 -6.14
N THR A 254 4.96 -14.41 -7.17
CA THR A 254 4.57 -13.04 -7.51
C THR A 254 3.07 -12.94 -7.83
N VAL A 255 2.52 -13.92 -8.55
CA VAL A 255 1.08 -13.97 -8.87
C VAL A 255 0.25 -14.22 -7.61
N ARG A 256 0.66 -15.14 -6.73
CA ARG A 256 -0.03 -15.35 -5.44
C ARG A 256 -0.04 -14.08 -4.59
N PHE A 257 1.11 -13.42 -4.47
CA PHE A 257 1.25 -12.15 -3.75
C PHE A 257 0.34 -11.07 -4.37
N TYR A 258 0.36 -10.92 -5.69
CA TYR A 258 -0.45 -9.93 -6.39
C TYR A 258 -1.95 -10.13 -6.15
N ILE A 259 -2.42 -11.39 -6.22
CA ILE A 259 -3.84 -11.73 -6.01
C ILE A 259 -4.26 -11.53 -4.56
N SER A 260 -3.38 -11.75 -3.57
CA SER A 260 -3.71 -11.57 -2.16
C SER A 260 -3.69 -10.11 -1.69
N HIS A 261 -3.18 -9.17 -2.51
CA HIS A 261 -3.02 -7.75 -2.16
C HIS A 261 -3.77 -6.81 -3.11
N THR A 262 -4.88 -7.26 -3.70
CA THR A 262 -5.70 -6.45 -4.63
C THR A 262 -6.29 -5.20 -3.97
N SER A 263 -6.45 -5.19 -2.64
CA SER A 263 -6.93 -4.03 -1.87
C SER A 263 -6.08 -2.77 -2.05
N GLY A 264 -4.76 -2.92 -2.24
CA GLY A 264 -3.84 -1.82 -2.53
C GLY A 264 -3.80 -1.38 -4.01
N ILE A 265 -4.54 -2.08 -4.89
CA ILE A 265 -4.57 -1.85 -6.35
C ILE A 265 -5.89 -1.19 -6.71
N ASN A 266 -6.09 0.02 -6.21
CA ASN A 266 -7.36 0.74 -6.21
C ASN A 266 -7.39 1.94 -7.17
N ASN A 267 -6.60 1.91 -8.24
CA ASN A 267 -6.62 2.91 -9.29
C ASN A 267 -6.38 2.27 -10.67
N TRP A 268 -6.80 2.93 -11.74
CA TRP A 268 -6.79 2.33 -13.07
C TRP A 268 -5.37 2.13 -13.61
N ASP A 269 -4.46 3.06 -13.32
CA ASP A 269 -3.07 2.99 -13.78
C ASP A 269 -2.28 1.94 -13.01
N LEU A 270 -2.55 1.79 -11.70
CA LEU A 270 -2.03 0.70 -10.87
C LEU A 270 -2.35 -0.64 -11.54
N VAL A 271 -3.61 -0.89 -11.91
CA VAL A 271 -4.03 -2.10 -12.63
C VAL A 271 -3.38 -2.20 -14.01
N ASP A 272 -3.46 -1.16 -14.82
CA ASP A 272 -3.07 -1.20 -16.23
C ASP A 272 -1.55 -1.39 -16.41
N LEU A 273 -0.75 -0.92 -15.44
CA LEU A 273 0.70 -1.03 -15.46
C LEU A 273 1.23 -2.31 -14.81
N SER A 274 0.39 -3.09 -14.13
CA SER A 274 0.78 -4.32 -13.43
C SER A 274 0.11 -5.59 -13.96
N ALA A 275 -1.23 -5.59 -14.07
CA ALA A 275 -2.03 -6.79 -14.31
C ALA A 275 -1.63 -7.53 -15.60
N PRO A 276 -1.41 -6.87 -16.76
CA PRO A 276 -0.98 -7.55 -17.96
C PRO A 276 0.35 -8.28 -17.77
N TYR A 277 1.29 -7.68 -17.04
CA TYR A 277 2.67 -8.15 -16.95
C TYR A 277 2.93 -9.13 -15.80
N ILE A 278 1.95 -9.33 -14.92
CA ILE A 278 1.98 -10.31 -13.83
C ILE A 278 0.96 -11.40 -14.13
N LEU A 279 -0.32 -11.13 -13.92
CA LEU A 279 -1.39 -12.12 -14.08
C LEU A 279 -1.62 -12.47 -15.55
N GLY A 280 -1.66 -11.47 -16.44
CA GLY A 280 -1.89 -11.68 -17.87
C GLY A 280 -0.84 -12.58 -18.51
N ASP A 281 0.44 -12.25 -18.31
CA ASP A 281 1.57 -13.06 -18.79
C ASP A 281 1.53 -14.48 -18.22
N HIS A 282 1.25 -14.60 -16.92
CA HIS A 282 1.18 -15.90 -16.25
C HIS A 282 0.15 -16.84 -16.85
N LEU A 283 -0.97 -16.32 -17.32
CA LEU A 283 -2.10 -17.12 -17.82
C LEU A 283 -1.91 -17.60 -19.27
N ILE A 284 -0.96 -17.06 -20.04
CA ILE A 284 -0.77 -17.43 -21.47
C ILE A 284 -0.64 -18.95 -21.64
N ASN A 285 0.10 -19.61 -20.75
CA ASN A 285 0.39 -21.04 -20.81
C ASN A 285 -0.39 -21.87 -19.79
N LYS A 286 -1.41 -21.29 -19.15
CA LYS A 286 -2.25 -22.01 -18.17
C LYS A 286 -3.56 -22.43 -18.82
N GLU A 287 -3.89 -23.71 -18.66
CA GLU A 287 -5.19 -24.26 -19.06
C GLU A 287 -6.32 -23.72 -18.17
N ASP A 288 -6.07 -23.63 -16.86
CA ASP A 288 -7.02 -23.08 -15.90
C ASP A 288 -6.88 -21.56 -15.78
N ARG A 289 -7.89 -20.84 -16.26
CA ARG A 289 -8.00 -19.37 -16.18
C ARG A 289 -9.22 -18.90 -15.40
N ARG A 290 -9.83 -19.77 -14.59
CA ARG A 290 -11.05 -19.45 -13.80
C ARG A 290 -10.86 -18.30 -12.81
N ILE A 291 -9.62 -17.96 -12.48
CA ILE A 291 -9.33 -16.76 -11.68
C ILE A 291 -9.87 -15.48 -12.33
N LEU A 292 -9.84 -15.37 -13.66
CA LEU A 292 -10.40 -14.23 -14.39
C LEU A 292 -11.92 -14.12 -14.16
N ASP A 293 -12.63 -15.26 -14.15
CA ASP A 293 -14.06 -15.30 -13.86
C ASP A 293 -14.39 -14.91 -12.43
N LYS A 294 -13.61 -15.42 -11.47
CA LYS A 294 -13.76 -15.09 -10.06
C LYS A 294 -13.61 -13.58 -9.85
N MET A 295 -12.55 -12.99 -10.39
CA MET A 295 -12.28 -11.55 -10.29
C MET A 295 -13.33 -10.71 -11.02
N ALA A 296 -13.80 -11.14 -12.20
CA ALA A 296 -14.86 -10.44 -12.93
C ALA A 296 -16.23 -10.50 -12.23
N SER A 297 -16.44 -11.48 -11.35
CA SER A 297 -17.63 -11.58 -10.49
C SER A 297 -17.49 -10.82 -9.16
N SER A 298 -16.31 -10.25 -8.87
CA SER A 298 -16.07 -9.54 -7.61
C SER A 298 -16.96 -8.30 -7.48
N PRO A 299 -17.44 -7.95 -6.28
CA PRO A 299 -18.07 -6.65 -6.06
C PRO A 299 -17.08 -5.48 -6.19
N ILE A 300 -15.77 -5.75 -6.16
CA ILE A 300 -14.71 -4.74 -6.25
C ILE A 300 -14.41 -4.47 -7.72
N MET A 301 -14.68 -3.25 -8.17
CA MET A 301 -14.44 -2.83 -9.56
C MET A 301 -13.00 -3.07 -10.01
N TRP A 302 -12.02 -2.82 -9.14
CA TRP A 302 -10.62 -2.96 -9.49
C TRP A 302 -10.22 -4.42 -9.78
N GLU A 303 -10.82 -5.39 -9.08
CA GLU A 303 -10.63 -6.81 -9.41
C GLU A 303 -11.26 -7.16 -10.76
N GLN A 304 -12.45 -6.62 -11.06
CA GLN A 304 -13.05 -6.79 -12.38
C GLN A 304 -12.15 -6.19 -13.48
N ARG A 305 -11.52 -5.04 -13.21
CA ARG A 305 -10.57 -4.41 -14.13
C ARG A 305 -9.32 -5.27 -14.30
N ILE A 306 -8.78 -5.83 -13.22
CA ILE A 306 -7.64 -6.76 -13.27
C ILE A 306 -7.97 -7.94 -14.18
N ALA A 307 -9.16 -8.55 -14.04
CA ALA A 307 -9.58 -9.66 -14.91
C ALA A 307 -9.56 -9.27 -16.39
N VAL A 308 -10.22 -8.16 -16.73
CA VAL A 308 -10.32 -7.69 -18.13
C VAL A 308 -8.96 -7.30 -18.68
N VAL A 309 -8.20 -6.47 -17.97
CA VAL A 309 -6.94 -5.91 -18.48
C VAL A 309 -5.83 -6.96 -18.54
N SER A 310 -5.88 -8.02 -17.71
CA SER A 310 -4.97 -9.16 -17.80
C SER A 310 -5.06 -9.87 -19.16
N THR A 311 -6.22 -9.86 -19.83
CA THR A 311 -6.35 -10.51 -21.13
C THR A 311 -5.55 -9.83 -22.24
N LEU A 312 -5.01 -8.63 -22.01
CA LEU A 312 -4.14 -7.96 -22.97
C LEU A 312 -2.97 -8.84 -23.44
N MET A 313 -2.37 -9.63 -22.55
CA MET A 313 -1.29 -10.55 -22.95
C MET A 313 -1.80 -11.77 -23.71
N LEU A 314 -3.00 -12.27 -23.39
CA LEU A 314 -3.65 -13.36 -24.13
C LEU A 314 -3.97 -12.91 -25.56
N ILE A 315 -4.55 -11.72 -25.72
CA ILE A 315 -4.84 -11.10 -27.03
C ILE A 315 -3.57 -10.97 -27.87
N ARG A 316 -2.45 -10.57 -27.26
CA ARG A 316 -1.16 -10.46 -27.96
C ARG A 316 -0.63 -11.80 -28.47
N HIS A 317 -1.03 -12.90 -27.83
CA HIS A 317 -0.76 -14.29 -28.21
C HIS A 317 -1.89 -14.92 -29.04
N ASN A 318 -2.80 -14.10 -29.57
CA ASN A 318 -3.94 -14.52 -30.39
C ASN A 318 -4.90 -15.49 -29.68
N GLN A 319 -5.05 -15.34 -28.36
CA GLN A 319 -6.05 -16.04 -27.53
C GLN A 319 -7.13 -15.04 -27.14
N PHE A 320 -8.34 -15.18 -27.69
CA PHE A 320 -9.39 -14.15 -27.64
C PHE A 320 -10.60 -14.54 -26.81
N GLU A 321 -10.78 -15.84 -26.56
CA GLU A 321 -11.96 -16.45 -25.95
C GLU A 321 -12.26 -15.86 -24.57
N ASP A 322 -11.23 -15.71 -23.74
CA ASP A 322 -11.35 -15.11 -22.40
C ASP A 322 -11.80 -13.65 -22.48
N THR A 323 -11.27 -12.88 -23.43
CA THR A 323 -11.64 -11.46 -23.58
C THR A 323 -13.10 -11.31 -23.99
N VAL A 324 -13.53 -12.07 -24.99
CA VAL A 324 -14.92 -12.04 -25.48
C VAL A 324 -15.88 -12.44 -24.36
N ARG A 325 -15.60 -13.55 -23.69
CA ARG A 325 -16.41 -14.07 -22.58
C ARG A 325 -16.51 -13.09 -21.41
N LEU A 326 -15.40 -12.45 -21.01
CA LEU A 326 -15.41 -11.43 -19.96
C LEU A 326 -16.15 -10.15 -20.40
N ALA A 327 -16.05 -9.77 -21.67
CA ALA A 327 -16.78 -8.63 -22.22
C ALA A 327 -18.30 -8.86 -22.22
N GLU A 328 -18.76 -10.08 -22.55
CA GLU A 328 -20.18 -10.46 -22.41
C GLU A 328 -20.63 -10.40 -20.95
N LYS A 329 -19.81 -10.94 -20.03
CA LYS A 329 -20.13 -10.94 -18.59
C LYS A 329 -20.23 -9.54 -17.99
N LEU A 330 -19.42 -8.60 -18.46
CA LEU A 330 -19.34 -7.23 -17.94
C LEU A 330 -20.07 -6.21 -18.83
N LEU A 331 -20.92 -6.67 -19.75
CA LEU A 331 -21.65 -5.83 -20.70
C LEU A 331 -22.50 -4.76 -19.99
N SER A 332 -23.13 -5.14 -18.87
CA SER A 332 -24.02 -4.28 -18.08
C SER A 332 -23.31 -3.39 -17.07
N THR A 333 -21.97 -3.33 -17.09
CA THR A 333 -21.21 -2.52 -16.13
C THR A 333 -21.57 -1.03 -16.23
N ARG A 334 -21.90 -0.44 -15.09
CA ARG A 334 -22.33 0.98 -15.01
C ARG A 334 -21.16 1.95 -14.88
N HIS A 335 -20.01 1.47 -14.44
CA HIS A 335 -18.88 2.35 -14.15
C HIS A 335 -18.09 2.69 -15.41
N ASP A 336 -17.88 3.99 -15.67
CA ASP A 336 -17.24 4.49 -16.89
C ASP A 336 -15.83 3.91 -17.09
N LEU A 337 -15.02 3.79 -16.03
CA LEU A 337 -13.68 3.18 -16.14
C LEU A 337 -13.73 1.71 -16.59
N MET A 338 -14.75 0.95 -16.16
CA MET A 338 -14.91 -0.44 -16.60
C MET A 338 -15.41 -0.53 -18.04
N GLN A 339 -16.33 0.35 -18.43
CA GLN A 339 -16.76 0.46 -19.84
C GLN A 339 -15.56 0.75 -20.75
N LYS A 340 -14.65 1.63 -20.32
CA LYS A 340 -13.39 1.92 -21.02
C LYS A 340 -12.46 0.72 -21.08
N ALA A 341 -12.31 -0.06 -20.00
CA ALA A 341 -11.47 -1.25 -19.99
C ALA A 341 -11.99 -2.33 -20.94
N VAL A 342 -13.28 -2.66 -20.87
CA VAL A 342 -13.90 -3.67 -21.74
C VAL A 342 -13.84 -3.23 -23.20
N GLY A 343 -14.22 -1.97 -23.48
CA GLY A 343 -14.12 -1.41 -24.82
C GLY A 343 -12.69 -1.39 -25.35
N TRP A 344 -11.70 -1.09 -24.48
CA TRP A 344 -10.30 -1.16 -24.83
C TRP A 344 -9.87 -2.59 -25.19
N MET A 345 -10.17 -3.61 -24.39
CA MET A 345 -9.79 -4.98 -24.71
C MET A 345 -10.45 -5.48 -25.99
N LEU A 346 -11.74 -5.17 -26.23
CA LEU A 346 -12.41 -5.45 -27.50
C LEU A 346 -11.72 -4.76 -28.69
N ARG A 347 -11.28 -3.52 -28.52
CA ARG A 347 -10.48 -2.81 -29.54
C ARG A 347 -9.15 -3.51 -29.81
N GLU A 348 -8.47 -4.02 -28.78
CA GLU A 348 -7.21 -4.77 -28.96
C GLU A 348 -7.44 -6.12 -29.66
N VAL A 349 -8.57 -6.81 -29.40
CA VAL A 349 -9.00 -7.97 -30.20
C VAL A 349 -9.19 -7.58 -31.66
N GLY A 350 -9.97 -6.52 -31.93
CA GLY A 350 -10.24 -6.06 -33.30
C GLY A 350 -9.02 -5.67 -34.12
N LYS A 351 -7.93 -5.22 -33.48
CA LYS A 351 -6.65 -4.96 -34.16
C LYS A 351 -5.97 -6.24 -34.65
N ARG A 352 -6.26 -7.38 -34.03
CA ARG A 352 -5.71 -8.70 -34.36
C ARG A 352 -6.64 -9.48 -35.27
N ASP A 353 -7.93 -9.42 -34.98
CA ASP A 353 -9.01 -10.07 -35.73
C ASP A 353 -10.26 -9.17 -35.71
N GLU A 354 -10.49 -8.47 -36.82
CA GLU A 354 -11.66 -7.58 -36.96
C GLU A 354 -12.97 -8.38 -36.97
N GLY A 355 -12.96 -9.62 -37.49
CA GLY A 355 -14.14 -10.47 -37.59
C GLY A 355 -14.74 -10.79 -36.22
N ILE A 356 -13.89 -11.21 -35.26
CA ILE A 356 -14.30 -11.48 -33.88
C ILE A 356 -14.93 -10.23 -33.24
N LEU A 357 -14.33 -9.06 -33.46
CA LEU A 357 -14.89 -7.81 -32.96
C LEU A 357 -16.25 -7.52 -33.60
N THR A 358 -16.37 -7.60 -34.92
CA THR A 358 -17.64 -7.30 -35.60
C THR A 358 -18.75 -8.27 -35.22
N ASP A 359 -18.45 -9.57 -35.06
CA ASP A 359 -19.43 -10.58 -34.61
C ASP A 359 -19.94 -10.26 -33.21
N PHE A 360 -19.04 -9.90 -32.29
CA PHE A 360 -19.41 -9.44 -30.95
C PHE A 360 -20.30 -8.20 -31.01
N LEU A 361 -19.92 -7.20 -31.82
CA LEU A 361 -20.67 -5.95 -31.95
C LEU A 361 -22.05 -6.17 -32.55
N GLU A 362 -22.20 -7.01 -33.58
CA GLU A 362 -23.51 -7.31 -34.15
C GLU A 362 -24.45 -7.92 -33.13
N LYS A 363 -23.95 -8.85 -32.31
CA LYS A 363 -24.73 -9.51 -31.26
C LYS A 363 -25.12 -8.55 -30.14
N HIS A 364 -24.23 -7.65 -29.73
CA HIS A 364 -24.36 -6.93 -28.45
C HIS A 364 -24.54 -5.42 -28.58
N LYS A 365 -24.47 -4.83 -29.79
CA LYS A 365 -24.50 -3.35 -29.94
C LYS A 365 -25.75 -2.71 -29.33
N ALA A 366 -26.90 -3.36 -29.31
CA ALA A 366 -28.10 -2.76 -28.72
C ALA A 366 -27.97 -2.51 -27.20
N GLU A 367 -27.24 -3.39 -26.51
CA GLU A 367 -27.13 -3.41 -25.04
C GLU A 367 -25.85 -2.75 -24.52
N MET A 368 -24.79 -2.72 -25.33
CA MET A 368 -23.49 -2.15 -24.95
C MET A 368 -23.61 -0.68 -24.50
N PRO A 369 -22.99 -0.28 -23.38
CA PRO A 369 -22.87 1.12 -23.01
C PRO A 369 -22.16 1.95 -24.08
N ARG A 370 -22.60 3.20 -24.29
CA ARG A 370 -22.05 4.09 -25.32
C ARG A 370 -20.54 4.31 -25.20
N THR A 371 -20.02 4.46 -23.98
CA THR A 371 -18.56 4.60 -23.79
C THR A 371 -17.83 3.33 -24.21
N MET A 372 -18.31 2.16 -23.80
CA MET A 372 -17.73 0.87 -24.15
C MET A 372 -17.68 0.68 -25.66
N LEU A 373 -18.79 0.95 -26.36
CA LEU A 373 -18.82 0.86 -27.82
C LEU A 373 -17.77 1.77 -28.45
N ARG A 374 -17.78 3.05 -28.08
CA ARG A 374 -16.91 4.07 -28.70
C ARG A 374 -15.44 3.69 -28.59
N TYR A 375 -15.03 3.09 -27.48
CA TYR A 375 -13.68 2.55 -27.31
C TYR A 375 -13.44 1.34 -28.22
N ALA A 376 -14.37 0.39 -28.28
CA ALA A 376 -14.25 -0.82 -29.10
C ALA A 376 -14.07 -0.50 -30.60
N ILE A 377 -14.82 0.46 -31.14
CA ILE A 377 -14.83 0.80 -32.57
C ILE A 377 -13.80 1.86 -32.98
N GLU A 378 -12.95 2.33 -32.08
CA GLU A 378 -12.07 3.48 -32.34
C GLU A 378 -11.17 3.29 -33.56
N LYS A 379 -10.75 2.05 -33.84
CA LYS A 379 -9.88 1.69 -34.96
C LYS A 379 -10.61 1.23 -36.23
N LEU A 380 -11.94 1.13 -36.20
CA LEU A 380 -12.74 0.81 -37.39
C LEU A 380 -12.83 2.03 -38.32
N THR A 381 -13.21 1.78 -39.58
CA THR A 381 -13.41 2.84 -40.58
C THR A 381 -14.51 3.82 -40.14
N PRO A 382 -14.48 5.08 -40.62
CA PRO A 382 -15.55 6.05 -40.33
C PRO A 382 -16.96 5.52 -40.67
N GLN A 383 -17.09 4.76 -41.77
CA GLN A 383 -18.35 4.16 -42.20
C GLN A 383 -18.85 3.10 -41.19
N GLN A 384 -17.99 2.17 -40.76
CA GLN A 384 -18.33 1.17 -39.75
C GLN A 384 -18.66 1.82 -38.40
N ARG A 385 -17.89 2.83 -38.00
CA ARG A 385 -18.15 3.57 -36.75
C ARG A 385 -19.52 4.24 -36.78
N ALA A 386 -19.86 4.90 -37.88
CA ALA A 386 -21.17 5.52 -38.05
C ALA A 386 -22.29 4.48 -38.01
N TYR A 387 -22.09 3.31 -38.62
CA TYR A 387 -23.05 2.20 -38.58
C TYR A 387 -23.29 1.69 -37.15
N TYR A 388 -22.24 1.37 -36.38
CA TYR A 388 -22.41 0.86 -35.02
C TYR A 388 -22.92 1.91 -34.02
N MET A 389 -22.73 3.20 -34.30
CA MET A 389 -23.23 4.30 -33.46
C MET A 389 -24.69 4.67 -33.73
N LYS A 390 -25.27 4.27 -34.87
CA LYS A 390 -26.68 4.57 -35.27
C LYS A 390 -27.73 3.73 -34.54
N ARG A 391 -27.45 3.34 -33.31
CA ARG A 391 -28.32 2.48 -32.48
C ARG A 391 -29.63 3.14 -32.13
#